data_AF-A0A928XJ91-F1
#
_entry.id   AF-A0A928XJ91-F1
#
_cell.length_a   1.000
_cell.length_b   1.000
_cell.length_c   1.000
_cell.angle_alpha   90.00
_cell.angle_beta   90.00
_cell.angle_gamma   90.00
#
_symmetry.space_group_name_H-M   'P 1'
#
loop_
_entity.id
_entity.type
_entity.pdbx_description
1 polymer ?
#
loop_
_entity_poly.entity_id
_entity_poly.type
_entity_poly.pdbx_seq_one_letter_code
_entity_poly.pdbx_strand_id
1 'polypeptide(L)'
;MMICVRGQCAESNRGRQLEQLLLDLIERHGLADPDHPQYVSCTVTNCLGVCADGPVMIIHPEAVKYHHVTPAALERIFQQHLLGNRPVEELIVREAPVKSILKNIQRKDWP
;
A
#
# COMPACT_ATOMS: atom_id res chain seq x y z
N MET A 1 -0.12 -8.10 -1.42
CA MET A 1 -0.26 -6.65 -1.12
C MET A 1 0.73 -6.28 -0.02
N MET A 2 1.35 -5.09 -0.08
CA MET A 2 2.31 -4.63 0.94
C MET A 2 1.75 -3.40 1.67
N ILE A 3 1.87 -3.37 2.99
CA ILE A 3 1.46 -2.24 3.82
C ILE A 3 2.62 -1.85 4.74
N CYS A 4 2.99 -0.58 4.68
CA CYS A 4 3.94 -0.01 5.62
C CYS A 4 3.19 0.41 6.90
N VAL A 5 3.36 -0.34 8.00
CA VAL A 5 2.65 -0.07 9.27
C VAL A 5 3.54 0.35 10.43
N ARG A 6 4.87 0.31 10.29
CA ARG A 6 5.80 0.78 11.33
C ARG A 6 6.45 2.10 10.91
N GLY A 7 6.51 3.07 11.82
CA GLY A 7 7.12 4.38 11.64
C GLY A 7 6.65 5.36 12.70
N GLN A 8 7.46 6.37 13.03
CA GLN A 8 7.13 7.44 14.00
C GLN A 8 5.91 8.31 13.60
N CYS A 9 5.29 8.02 12.45
CA CYS A 9 4.10 8.69 11.89
C CYS A 9 2.77 8.16 12.46
N ALA A 10 2.79 7.17 13.36
CA ALA A 10 1.64 6.83 14.17
C ALA A 10 1.87 7.43 15.55
N GLU A 11 0.97 8.30 16.01
CA GLU A 11 0.63 8.31 17.43
C GLU A 11 0.13 6.88 17.76
N SER A 12 1.11 6.07 18.12
CA SER A 12 1.17 4.77 18.77
C SER A 12 0.25 3.59 18.39
N ASN A 13 -0.76 3.68 17.52
CA ASN A 13 -1.57 2.47 17.19
C ASN A 13 -2.24 2.40 15.80
N ARG A 14 -2.23 3.46 14.98
CA ARG A 14 -2.99 3.49 13.71
C ARG A 14 -2.56 2.43 12.69
N GLY A 15 -1.26 2.17 12.55
CA GLY A 15 -0.75 1.15 11.61
C GLY A 15 -1.24 -0.26 11.96
N ARG A 16 -1.20 -0.63 13.25
CA ARG A 16 -1.70 -1.91 13.75
C ARG A 16 -3.21 -2.04 13.59
N GLN A 17 -3.97 -0.97 13.79
CA GLN A 17 -5.42 -0.97 13.57
C GLN A 17 -5.79 -1.23 12.11
N LEU A 18 -5.06 -0.62 11.17
CA LEU A 18 -5.27 -0.84 9.73
C LEU A 18 -4.88 -2.25 9.30
N GLU A 19 -3.77 -2.77 9.84
CA GLU A 19 -3.38 -4.17 9.63
C GLU A 19 -4.48 -5.13 10.09
N GLN A 20 -4.96 -4.97 11.32
CA GLN A 20 -6.03 -5.80 11.89
C GLN A 20 -7.31 -5.71 11.06
N LEU A 21 -7.75 -4.50 10.73
CA LEU A 21 -8.94 -4.29 9.91
C LEU A 21 -8.82 -4.98 8.56
N LEU A 22 -7.65 -4.93 7.93
CA LEU A 22 -7.47 -5.61 6.66
C LEU A 22 -7.50 -7.14 6.81
N LEU A 23 -6.82 -7.70 7.80
CA LEU A 23 -6.82 -9.15 8.02
C LEU A 23 -8.26 -9.65 8.25
N ASP A 24 -9.02 -8.93 9.07
CA ASP A 24 -10.46 -9.17 9.26
C ASP A 24 -11.24 -9.14 7.94
N LEU A 25 -10.99 -8.16 7.07
CA LEU A 25 -11.67 -8.06 5.77
C LEU A 25 -11.30 -9.22 4.85
N ILE A 26 -10.03 -9.61 4.80
CA ILE A 26 -9.54 -10.76 4.01
C ILE A 26 -10.22 -12.05 4.48
N GLU A 27 -10.24 -12.30 5.79
CA GLU A 27 -10.87 -13.49 6.38
C GLU A 27 -12.38 -13.51 6.12
N ARG A 28 -13.08 -12.40 6.36
CA ARG A 28 -14.54 -12.30 6.16
C ARG A 28 -14.97 -12.54 4.71
N HIS A 29 -14.10 -12.27 3.75
CA HIS A 29 -14.38 -12.48 2.33
C HIS A 29 -13.75 -13.78 1.78
N GLY A 30 -13.15 -14.62 2.63
CA GLY A 30 -12.54 -15.89 2.21
C GLY A 30 -11.30 -15.74 1.32
N LEU A 31 -10.64 -14.58 1.35
CA LEU A 31 -9.49 -14.28 0.50
C LEU A 31 -8.14 -14.71 1.11
N ALA A 32 -8.17 -15.34 2.29
CA ALA A 32 -6.97 -15.81 2.99
C ALA A 32 -6.41 -17.14 2.44
N ASP A 33 -7.17 -17.85 1.62
CA ASP A 33 -6.80 -19.14 1.05
C ASP A 33 -5.89 -18.95 -0.19
N PRO A 34 -4.65 -19.48 -0.20
CA PRO A 34 -3.75 -19.41 -1.35
C PRO A 34 -4.31 -20.02 -2.64
N ASP A 35 -5.25 -20.96 -2.53
CA ASP A 35 -5.90 -21.60 -3.68
C ASP A 35 -7.10 -20.75 -4.21
N HIS A 36 -7.46 -19.67 -3.52
CA HIS A 36 -8.49 -18.75 -3.96
C HIS A 36 -8.01 -17.94 -5.18
N PRO A 37 -8.82 -17.79 -6.24
CA PRO A 37 -8.43 -17.04 -7.45
C PRO A 37 -8.12 -15.56 -7.20
N GLN A 38 -8.66 -15.02 -6.10
CA GLN A 38 -8.40 -13.65 -5.62
C GLN A 38 -7.66 -13.66 -4.27
N TYR A 39 -6.79 -14.64 -4.03
CA TYR A 39 -5.99 -14.71 -2.82
C TYR A 39 -5.30 -13.37 -2.51
N VAL A 40 -5.47 -12.88 -1.28
CA VAL A 40 -4.85 -11.65 -0.81
C VAL A 40 -3.93 -11.96 0.37
N SER A 41 -2.64 -11.71 0.18
CA SER A 41 -1.67 -11.68 1.27
C SER A 41 -1.35 -10.24 1.69
N CYS A 42 -1.20 -10.03 2.99
CA CYS A 42 -0.70 -8.78 3.56
C CYS A 42 0.73 -8.98 4.06
N THR A 43 1.67 -8.18 3.57
CA THR A 43 3.02 -8.10 4.13
C THR A 43 3.22 -6.75 4.79
N VAL A 44 3.53 -6.80 6.09
CA VAL A 44 3.87 -5.63 6.89
C VAL A 44 5.37 -5.34 6.79
N THR A 45 5.71 -4.10 6.43
CA THR A 45 7.10 -3.64 6.38
C THR A 45 7.41 -2.58 7.43
N ASN A 46 8.71 -2.50 7.79
CA ASN A 46 9.26 -1.43 8.61
C ASN A 46 9.16 -0.08 7.88
N CYS A 47 9.26 1.00 8.65
CA CYS A 47 9.19 2.37 8.14
C CYS A 47 10.11 2.57 6.95
N LEU A 48 9.54 2.97 5.82
CA LEU A 48 10.32 3.36 4.65
C LEU A 48 11.06 4.69 4.86
N GLY A 49 10.83 5.40 5.96
CA GLY A 49 11.51 6.66 6.31
C GLY A 49 11.13 7.84 5.41
N VAL A 50 10.17 7.67 4.50
CA VAL A 50 9.76 8.65 3.47
C VAL A 50 8.50 9.45 3.83
N CYS A 51 7.95 9.26 5.02
CA CYS A 51 6.59 9.74 5.31
C CYS A 51 6.58 11.09 6.06
N ALA A 52 6.16 12.16 5.37
CA ALA A 52 5.46 13.29 5.99
C ALA A 52 3.94 13.01 6.10
N ASP A 53 3.42 12.09 5.28
CA ASP A 53 1.98 11.90 5.01
C ASP A 53 1.52 10.42 5.07
N GLY A 54 2.04 9.62 6.01
CA GLY A 54 1.79 8.16 6.07
C GLY A 54 0.32 7.76 6.28
N PRO A 55 -0.02 6.47 6.53
CA PRO A 55 0.63 5.22 6.10
C PRO A 55 0.43 4.96 4.60
N VAL A 56 1.30 4.11 4.02
CA VAL A 56 1.32 3.79 2.59
C VAL A 56 0.92 2.33 2.36
N MET A 57 0.03 2.11 1.40
CA MET A 57 -0.40 0.78 0.95
C MET A 57 -0.09 0.61 -0.54
N ILE A 58 0.47 -0.54 -0.92
CA ILE A 58 0.79 -0.88 -2.31
C ILE A 58 0.09 -2.17 -2.69
N ILE A 59 -0.74 -2.11 -3.74
CA ILE A 59 -1.46 -3.26 -4.28
C ILE A 59 -0.69 -3.80 -5.48
N HIS A 60 -0.50 -5.11 -5.49
CA HIS A 60 0.14 -5.87 -6.56
C HIS A 60 -0.88 -6.83 -7.15
N PRO A 61 -0.82 -7.13 -8.46
CA PRO A 61 0.25 -6.79 -9.41
C PRO A 61 0.23 -5.37 -9.99
N GLU A 62 -0.82 -4.57 -9.79
CA GLU A 62 -1.03 -3.28 -10.47
C GLU A 62 -0.03 -2.18 -10.05
N ALA A 63 0.75 -2.40 -8.98
CA ALA A 63 1.69 -1.46 -8.38
C ALA A 63 1.04 -0.11 -7.99
N VAL A 64 -0.26 -0.12 -7.68
CA VAL A 64 -1.00 1.08 -7.26
C VAL A 64 -0.62 1.42 -5.82
N LYS A 65 -0.22 2.67 -5.61
CA LYS A 65 0.19 3.20 -4.30
C LYS A 65 -0.90 4.12 -3.75
N TYR A 66 -1.32 3.85 -2.52
CA TYR A 66 -2.26 4.67 -1.74
C TYR A 66 -1.53 5.31 -0.56
N HIS A 67 -1.81 6.58 -0.29
CA HIS A 67 -1.29 7.34 0.86
C HIS A 67 -2.42 7.79 1.78
N HIS A 68 -2.11 8.25 3.00
CA HIS A 68 -3.12 8.73 3.95
C HIS A 68 -4.24 7.72 4.23
N VAL A 69 -3.91 6.43 4.25
CA VAL A 69 -4.91 5.37 4.38
C VAL A 69 -5.53 5.42 5.78
N THR A 70 -6.81 5.77 5.85
CA THR A 70 -7.67 5.68 7.05
C THR A 70 -8.45 4.36 7.05
N PRO A 71 -9.10 3.95 8.16
CA PRO A 71 -9.96 2.76 8.17
C PRO A 71 -11.05 2.79 7.10
N ALA A 72 -11.72 3.93 6.93
CA ALA A 72 -12.74 4.11 5.89
C ALA A 72 -12.16 4.07 4.48
N ALA A 73 -10.96 4.63 4.28
CA ALA A 73 -10.25 4.53 3.00
C ALA A 73 -9.86 3.09 2.69
N LEU A 74 -9.39 2.33 3.68
CA LEU A 74 -9.03 0.93 3.57
C LEU A 74 -10.24 0.08 3.16
N GLU A 75 -11.40 0.26 3.78
CA GLU A 75 -12.64 -0.44 3.38
C GLU A 75 -13.03 -0.12 1.94
N ARG A 76 -12.94 1.15 1.53
CA ARG A 76 -13.22 1.56 0.14
C ARG A 76 -12.24 0.93 -0.84
N ILE A 77 -10.94 0.92 -0.53
CA ILE A 77 -9.90 0.28 -1.35
C ILE A 77 -10.18 -1.22 -1.45
N PHE A 78 -10.55 -1.88 -0.34
CA PHE A 78 -10.87 -3.30 -0.34
C PHE A 78 -12.07 -3.62 -1.22
N GLN A 79 -13.18 -2.91 -1.05
CA GLN A 79 -14.41 -3.17 -1.80
C GLN A 79 -14.29 -2.80 -3.28
N GLN A 80 -13.70 -1.64 -3.61
CA GLN A 80 -13.63 -1.18 -4.99
C GLN A 80 -12.46 -1.81 -5.75
N HIS A 81 -11.26 -1.81 -5.16
CA HIS A 81 -10.06 -2.25 -5.86
C HIS A 81 -9.85 -3.76 -5.73
N LEU A 82 -9.81 -4.32 -4.52
CA LEU A 82 -9.51 -5.75 -4.34
C LEU A 82 -10.65 -6.65 -4.83
N LEU A 83 -11.90 -6.34 -4.46
CA LEU A 83 -13.05 -7.14 -4.89
C LEU A 83 -13.55 -6.72 -6.28
N GLY A 84 -13.59 -5.42 -6.54
CA GLY A 84 -14.22 -4.84 -7.73
C GLY A 84 -13.29 -4.55 -8.90
N ASN A 85 -11.98 -4.77 -8.76
CA ASN A 85 -10.96 -4.45 -9.75
C ASN A 85 -11.01 -2.98 -10.26
N ARG A 86 -11.41 -2.05 -9.39
CA ARG A 86 -11.52 -0.61 -9.67
C ARG A 86 -10.70 0.21 -8.67
N PRO A 87 -9.54 0.75 -9.07
CA PRO A 87 -8.73 1.60 -8.21
C PRO A 87 -9.48 2.85 -7.72
N VAL A 88 -9.23 3.25 -6.48
CA VAL A 88 -9.85 4.44 -5.87
C VAL A 88 -9.01 5.68 -6.21
N GLU A 89 -9.21 6.24 -7.41
CA GLU A 89 -8.30 7.25 -8.01
C GLU A 89 -7.98 8.45 -7.12
N GLU A 90 -8.93 8.89 -6.29
CA GLU A 90 -8.78 10.03 -5.37
C GLU A 90 -7.73 9.78 -4.26
N LEU A 91 -7.44 8.51 -3.96
CA LEU A 91 -6.48 8.11 -2.92
C LEU A 91 -5.12 7.69 -3.51
N ILE A 92 -5.02 7.60 -4.84
CA ILE A 92 -3.80 7.13 -5.53
C ILE A 92 -2.74 8.23 -5.49
N VAL A 93 -1.54 7.88 -5.06
CA VAL A 93 -0.37 8.73 -5.21
C VAL A 93 -0.07 8.85 -6.71
N ARG A 94 -0.35 10.02 -7.28
CA ARG A 94 0.14 10.37 -8.62
C ARG A 94 1.62 10.76 -8.47
N GLU A 95 2.51 9.79 -8.59
CA GLU A 95 3.91 10.13 -8.84
C GLU A 95 3.95 10.97 -10.13
N ALA A 96 4.51 12.17 -10.05
CA ALA A 96 4.86 12.90 -11.26
C ALA A 96 5.74 11.97 -12.11
N PRO A 97 5.52 11.85 -13.43
CA PRO A 97 6.41 11.04 -14.25
C PRO A 97 7.82 11.53 -14.01
N VAL A 98 8.76 10.62 -13.73
CA VAL A 98 10.19 10.90 -13.65
C VAL A 98 10.69 11.25 -15.06
N LYS A 99 10.19 12.34 -15.63
CA LYS A 99 10.82 13.00 -16.77
C LYS A 99 12.02 13.73 -16.19
N SER A 100 13.20 13.13 -16.40
CA SER A 100 14.50 13.79 -16.37
C SER A 100 15.24 13.93 -15.02
N ILE A 101 15.45 12.83 -14.29
CA ILE A 101 16.64 12.72 -13.39
C ILE A 101 17.74 11.82 -14.00
N LEU A 102 17.42 11.03 -15.04
CA LEU A 102 18.42 10.21 -15.74
C LEU A 102 19.22 10.95 -16.83
N LYS A 103 19.17 12.29 -16.90
CA LYS A 103 20.05 13.03 -17.82
C LYS A 103 21.42 13.38 -17.22
N ASN A 104 21.61 13.30 -15.90
CA ASN A 104 22.85 13.76 -15.25
C ASN A 104 23.55 12.75 -14.34
N ILE A 105 23.12 11.49 -14.23
CA ILE A 105 23.96 10.45 -13.60
C ILE A 105 24.83 9.84 -14.71
N GLN A 106 25.77 10.65 -15.18
CA GLN A 106 26.92 10.14 -15.91
C GLN A 106 27.67 9.15 -15.02
N ARG A 107 28.00 8.02 -15.62
CA ARG A 107 28.98 7.00 -15.21
C ARG A 107 29.74 7.34 -13.92
N LYS A 108 29.58 6.49 -12.90
CA LYS A 108 30.66 6.29 -11.95
C LYS A 108 30.82 4.80 -11.75
N ASP A 109 31.89 4.28 -12.35
CA ASP A 109 32.42 2.94 -12.17
C ASP A 109 32.46 2.62 -10.67
N TRP A 110 31.78 1.53 -10.31
CA TRP A 110 31.82 0.94 -8.99
C TRP A 110 33.00 -0.06 -8.96
N PRO A 111 33.88 -0.02 -7.93
CA PRO A 111 35.08 -0.86 -7.86
C PRO A 111 34.78 -2.35 -7.68
#